data_AF-A0A946VDY2-F1
#
_entry.id   AF-A0A946VDY2-F1
#
_cell.length_a   1.000
_cell.length_b   1.000
_cell.length_c   1.000
_cell.angle_alpha   90.00
_cell.angle_beta   90.00
_cell.angle_gamma   90.00
#
_symmetry.space_group_name_H-M   'P 1'
#
loop_
_entity.id
_entity.type
_entity.pdbx_description
1 polymer ?
#
loop_
_entity_poly.entity_id
_entity_poly.type
_entity_poly.pdbx_seq_one_letter_code
_entity_poly.pdbx_strand_id
1 'polypeptide(L)'
;MNNHPIFEFKFILFSIFIFAVLTNTAFSDYDEDEEEALIELYGDEEFISIATGSAQPISRAPAVATVITAKDIKEIGATDIDEALETVPGLHVSRRAAGYQPIYTFRGVHTNENPQVLMLVNGISINNLFIGDRSQAWGGFPVES
;
A
#
# COMPACT_ATOMS: atom_id res chain seq x y z
N MET A 1 -44.55 -14.27 -38.52
CA MET A 1 -43.09 -14.54 -38.56
C MET A 1 -42.50 -13.79 -37.39
N ASN A 2 -42.49 -14.43 -36.23
CA ASN A 2 -42.24 -13.79 -34.95
C ASN A 2 -40.74 -13.83 -34.68
N ASN A 3 -40.10 -12.68 -34.85
CA ASN A 3 -38.75 -12.45 -34.36
C ASN A 3 -38.79 -12.69 -32.84
N HIS A 4 -38.01 -13.65 -32.34
CA HIS A 4 -37.87 -13.90 -30.91
C HIS A 4 -36.71 -13.04 -30.36
N PRO A 5 -36.96 -11.82 -29.85
CA PRO A 5 -35.90 -10.93 -29.32
C PRO A 5 -35.16 -11.50 -28.11
N ILE A 6 -35.69 -12.58 -27.52
CA ILE A 6 -35.15 -13.25 -26.33
C ILE A 6 -33.89 -14.06 -26.67
N PHE A 7 -33.75 -14.53 -27.90
CA PHE A 7 -32.59 -15.35 -28.31
C PHE A 7 -31.33 -14.48 -28.51
N GLU A 8 -31.49 -13.32 -29.16
CA GLU A 8 -30.43 -12.32 -29.35
C GLU A 8 -29.92 -11.77 -28.00
N PHE A 9 -30.83 -11.48 -27.06
CA PHE A 9 -30.47 -10.94 -25.75
C PHE A 9 -29.68 -11.95 -24.90
N LYS A 10 -30.00 -13.25 -25.00
CA LYS A 10 -29.24 -14.33 -24.35
C LYS A 10 -27.84 -14.49 -24.94
N PHE A 11 -27.69 -14.31 -26.26
CA PHE A 11 -26.39 -14.40 -26.92
C PHE A 11 -25.47 -13.24 -26.54
N ILE A 12 -26.02 -12.02 -26.43
CA ILE A 12 -25.29 -10.84 -25.95
C ILE A 12 -24.84 -11.01 -24.49
N LEU A 13 -25.73 -11.49 -23.60
CA LEU A 13 -25.38 -11.75 -22.20
C LEU A 13 -24.30 -12.83 -22.04
N PHE A 14 -24.34 -13.88 -22.88
CA PHE A 14 -23.32 -14.94 -22.87
C PHE A 14 -21.97 -14.44 -23.40
N SER A 15 -21.97 -13.56 -24.41
CA SER A 15 -20.76 -12.91 -24.94
C SER A 15 -20.11 -11.98 -23.91
N ILE A 16 -20.91 -11.20 -23.17
CA ILE A 16 -20.40 -10.35 -22.06
C ILE A 16 -19.81 -11.21 -20.95
N PHE A 17 -20.42 -12.35 -20.63
CA PHE A 17 -19.91 -13.27 -19.63
C PHE A 17 -18.56 -13.89 -20.03
N ILE A 18 -18.39 -14.29 -21.30
CA ILE A 18 -17.12 -14.80 -21.81
C ILE A 18 -16.03 -13.71 -21.83
N PHE A 19 -16.39 -12.48 -22.21
CA PHE A 19 -15.45 -11.35 -22.20
C PHE A 19 -14.99 -11.03 -20.77
N ALA A 20 -15.89 -11.05 -19.79
CA ALA A 20 -15.55 -10.83 -18.38
C ALA A 20 -14.66 -11.93 -17.78
N VAL A 21 -14.81 -13.18 -18.22
CA VAL A 21 -13.93 -14.29 -17.77
C VAL A 21 -12.53 -14.16 -18.37
N LEU A 22 -12.40 -13.71 -19.63
CA LEU A 22 -11.10 -13.51 -20.29
C LEU A 22 -10.32 -12.30 -19.77
N THR A 23 -10.97 -11.26 -19.24
CA THR A 23 -10.27 -10.10 -18.66
C THR A 23 -9.70 -10.36 -17.27
N ASN A 24 -10.18 -11.40 -16.56
CA ASN A 24 -9.68 -11.72 -15.21
C ASN A 24 -8.32 -12.41 -15.20
N THR A 25 -7.83 -12.94 -16.34
CA THR A 25 -6.49 -13.55 -16.43
C THR A 25 -5.38 -12.55 -16.78
N ALA A 26 -5.70 -11.26 -16.88
CA ALA A 26 -4.74 -10.20 -17.22
C ALA A 26 -4.40 -9.27 -16.05
N PHE A 27 -4.81 -9.63 -14.82
CA PHE A 27 -4.53 -8.84 -13.62
C PHE A 27 -3.48 -9.54 -12.76
N SER A 28 -2.26 -9.00 -12.86
CA SER A 28 -1.17 -9.12 -11.88
C SER A 28 -0.57 -10.52 -11.68
N ASP A 29 0.24 -10.95 -12.64
CA ASP A 29 1.34 -11.88 -12.37
C ASP A 29 2.47 -11.02 -11.77
N TYR A 30 2.63 -11.05 -10.45
CA TYR A 30 3.86 -10.57 -9.83
C TYR A 30 4.86 -11.71 -10.02
N ASP A 31 5.78 -11.56 -10.98
CA ASP A 31 6.81 -12.56 -11.29
C ASP A 31 7.76 -12.66 -10.08
N GLU A 32 7.52 -13.63 -9.19
CA GLU A 32 8.45 -14.01 -8.12
C GLU A 32 9.86 -14.29 -8.70
N ASP A 33 9.91 -14.79 -9.94
CA ASP A 33 11.11 -15.04 -10.72
C ASP A 33 11.92 -13.75 -11.01
N GLU A 34 11.27 -12.59 -11.17
CA GLU A 34 11.95 -11.32 -11.41
C GLU A 34 12.56 -10.78 -10.10
N GLU A 35 11.86 -10.94 -8.97
CA GLU A 35 12.39 -10.56 -7.65
C GLU A 35 13.59 -11.43 -7.26
N GLU A 36 13.52 -12.75 -7.45
CA GLU A 36 14.65 -13.66 -7.21
C GLU A 36 15.85 -13.34 -8.10
N ALA A 37 15.63 -13.06 -9.40
CA ALA A 37 16.70 -12.67 -10.33
C ALA A 37 17.35 -11.33 -9.96
N LEU A 38 16.57 -10.39 -9.42
CA LEU A 38 17.07 -9.12 -8.94
C LEU A 38 17.88 -9.28 -7.64
N ILE A 39 17.45 -10.15 -6.73
CA ILE A 39 18.20 -10.50 -5.50
C ILE A 39 19.51 -11.21 -5.86
N GLU A 40 19.53 -12.10 -6.85
CA GLU A 40 20.76 -12.76 -7.32
C GLU A 40 21.75 -11.76 -7.94
N LEU A 41 21.24 -10.75 -8.67
CA LEU A 41 22.06 -9.77 -9.37
C LEU A 41 22.60 -8.64 -8.48
N TYR A 42 21.82 -8.21 -7.48
CA TYR A 42 22.18 -7.08 -6.60
C TYR A 42 22.48 -7.49 -5.15
N GLY A 43 22.36 -8.77 -4.79
CA GLY A 43 22.62 -9.28 -3.43
C GLY A 43 21.57 -8.81 -2.42
N ASP A 44 21.95 -8.74 -1.14
CA ASP A 44 21.12 -8.28 0.01
C ASP A 44 20.69 -6.78 -0.07
N GLU A 45 20.65 -6.19 -1.26
CA GLU A 45 20.07 -4.85 -1.42
C GLU A 45 18.55 -4.92 -1.25
N GLU A 46 18.04 -4.12 -0.33
CA GLU A 46 16.61 -4.07 -0.03
C GLU A 46 15.85 -3.41 -1.18
N PHE A 47 14.83 -4.09 -1.70
CA PHE A 47 14.03 -3.64 -2.85
C PHE A 47 12.77 -2.90 -2.39
N ILE A 48 12.39 -1.85 -3.13
CA ILE A 48 11.14 -1.11 -2.95
C ILE A 48 10.35 -1.12 -4.27
N SER A 49 9.04 -1.37 -4.20
CA SER A 49 8.12 -1.29 -5.36
C SER A 49 7.18 -0.07 -5.30
N ILE A 50 7.26 0.72 -4.22
CA ILE A 50 6.27 1.75 -3.87
C ILE A 50 6.24 2.93 -4.87
N ALA A 51 7.37 3.29 -5.47
CA ALA A 51 7.51 4.54 -6.23
C ALA A 51 7.24 4.43 -7.75
N THR A 52 7.39 3.24 -8.36
CA THR A 52 7.36 3.06 -9.83
C THR A 52 6.44 1.93 -10.30
N GLY A 53 5.88 1.13 -9.40
CA GLY A 53 5.17 -0.11 -9.74
C GLY A 53 6.08 -1.24 -10.23
N SER A 54 7.40 -1.07 -10.14
CA SER A 54 8.44 -2.05 -10.46
C SER A 54 9.45 -2.14 -9.31
N ALA A 55 9.91 -3.34 -8.97
CA ALA A 55 10.88 -3.55 -7.89
C ALA A 55 12.22 -2.91 -8.27
N GLN A 56 12.68 -1.97 -7.43
CA GLN A 56 13.97 -1.29 -7.61
C GLN A 56 14.73 -1.27 -6.28
N PRO A 57 16.06 -1.42 -6.30
CA PRO A 57 16.83 -1.35 -5.06
C PRO A 57 16.75 0.05 -4.46
N ILE A 58 16.71 0.15 -3.12
CA ILE A 58 16.67 1.43 -2.39
C ILE A 58 17.78 2.39 -2.85
N SER A 59 18.95 1.85 -3.20
CA SER A 59 20.11 2.60 -3.71
C SER A 59 19.80 3.44 -4.96
N ARG A 60 18.79 3.05 -5.75
CA ARG A 60 18.35 3.73 -6.98
C ARG A 60 17.07 4.55 -6.82
N ALA A 61 16.50 4.61 -5.61
CA ALA A 61 15.32 5.42 -5.36
C ALA A 61 15.66 6.92 -5.50
N PRO A 62 14.86 7.71 -6.26
CA PRO A 62 15.11 9.15 -6.44
C PRO A 62 14.83 9.98 -5.16
N ALA A 63 14.41 9.33 -4.07
CA ALA A 63 14.11 9.91 -2.77
C ALA A 63 14.67 9.03 -1.65
N VAL A 64 14.79 9.61 -0.44
CA VAL A 64 15.18 8.86 0.76
C VAL A 64 14.08 7.87 1.12
N ALA A 65 14.43 6.58 1.18
CA ALA A 65 13.55 5.50 1.61
C ALA A 65 14.14 4.79 2.83
N THR A 66 13.26 4.26 3.66
CA THR A 66 13.59 3.39 4.79
C THR A 66 12.63 2.22 4.73
N VAL A 67 13.16 1.00 4.83
CA VAL A 67 12.35 -0.20 4.93
C VAL A 67 12.55 -0.76 6.34
N ILE A 68 11.45 -1.26 6.90
CA ILE A 68 11.40 -1.85 8.23
C ILE A 68 10.94 -3.29 8.00
N THR A 69 11.83 -4.25 8.25
CA THR A 69 11.54 -5.66 8.03
C THR A 69 10.77 -6.26 9.21
N ALA A 70 10.17 -7.44 9.00
CA ALA A 70 9.53 -8.19 10.08
C ALA A 70 10.51 -8.54 11.22
N LYS A 71 11.81 -8.73 10.90
CA LYS A 71 12.86 -8.95 11.89
C LYS A 71 13.07 -7.70 12.73
N ASP A 72 13.13 -6.53 12.10
CA ASP A 72 13.33 -5.25 12.80
C ASP A 72 12.16 -4.95 13.75
N ILE A 73 10.92 -5.15 13.30
CA ILE A 73 9.71 -4.98 14.14
C ILE A 73 9.81 -5.83 15.41
N LYS A 74 10.24 -7.09 15.26
CA LYS A 74 10.41 -8.02 16.38
C LYS A 74 11.57 -7.64 17.30
N GLU A 75 12.68 -7.14 16.76
CA GLU A 75 13.85 -6.70 17.55
C GLU A 75 13.56 -5.39 18.32
N ILE A 76 12.76 -4.50 17.73
CA ILE A 76 12.26 -3.28 18.39
C ILE A 76 11.23 -3.61 19.47
N GLY A 77 10.51 -4.74 19.32
CA GLY A 77 9.39 -5.10 20.18
C GLY A 77 8.19 -4.16 20.00
N ALA A 78 8.02 -3.65 18.77
CA ALA A 78 6.90 -2.78 18.43
C ALA A 78 5.59 -3.58 18.43
N THR A 79 4.58 -3.02 19.08
CA THR A 79 3.22 -3.59 19.15
C THR A 79 2.27 -2.91 18.17
N ASP A 80 2.60 -1.68 17.77
CA ASP A 80 1.88 -0.88 16.78
C ASP A 80 2.85 -0.29 15.73
N ILE A 81 2.35 -0.05 14.51
CA ILE A 81 3.13 0.56 13.44
C ILE A 81 3.69 1.94 13.83
N ASP A 82 3.00 2.70 14.69
CA ASP A 82 3.44 4.00 15.16
C ASP A 82 4.81 3.90 15.88
N GLU A 83 5.04 2.83 16.62
CA GLU A 83 6.29 2.59 17.35
C GLU A 83 7.42 2.23 16.39
N ALA A 84 7.13 1.41 15.37
CA ALA A 84 8.09 1.10 14.32
C ALA A 84 8.46 2.37 13.53
N LEU A 85 7.49 3.22 13.20
CA LEU A 85 7.69 4.45 12.44
C LEU A 85 8.51 5.50 13.22
N GLU A 86 8.43 5.55 14.55
CA GLU A 86 9.24 6.45 15.37
C GLU A 86 10.75 6.17 15.24
N THR A 87 11.14 4.97 14.81
CA THR A 87 12.57 4.63 14.60
C THR A 87 13.16 5.27 13.34
N VAL A 88 12.31 5.78 12.42
CA VAL A 88 12.75 6.33 11.14
C VAL A 88 13.35 7.73 11.33
N PRO A 89 14.61 7.97 10.91
CA PRO A 89 15.23 9.27 11.05
C PRO A 89 14.47 10.39 10.33
N GLY A 90 14.13 11.45 11.08
CA GLY A 90 13.40 12.60 10.53
C GLY A 90 11.88 12.40 10.42
N LEU A 91 11.36 11.29 10.94
CA LEU A 91 9.96 11.08 11.24
C LEU A 91 9.76 11.16 12.75
N HIS A 92 8.71 11.87 13.18
CA HIS A 92 8.26 11.89 14.56
C HIS A 92 6.75 11.68 14.63
N VAL A 93 6.32 10.81 15.51
CA VAL A 93 4.92 10.46 15.77
C VAL A 93 4.47 11.16 17.04
N SER A 94 3.58 12.13 16.88
CA SER A 94 2.87 12.77 17.99
C SER A 94 1.40 12.38 17.95
N ARG A 95 0.62 12.72 19.00
CA ARG A 95 -0.80 12.37 19.05
C ARG A 95 -1.66 13.60 19.27
N ARG A 96 -2.75 13.67 18.51
CA ARG A 96 -3.77 14.71 18.69
C ARG A 96 -4.56 14.44 19.98
N ALA A 97 -4.79 15.49 20.78
CA ALA A 97 -5.55 15.37 22.03
C ALA A 97 -7.01 14.91 21.80
N ALA A 98 -7.62 15.36 20.70
CA ALA A 98 -8.95 14.93 20.28
C ALA A 98 -8.84 13.68 19.40
N GLY A 99 -9.46 12.57 19.83
CA GLY A 99 -9.52 11.33 19.07
C GLY A 99 -8.26 10.46 19.10
N TYR A 100 -7.18 10.94 19.75
CA TYR A 100 -5.91 10.20 19.92
C TYR A 100 -5.27 9.72 18.61
N GLN A 101 -5.56 10.43 17.51
CA GLN A 101 -5.01 10.11 16.19
C GLN A 101 -3.52 10.46 16.11
N PRO A 102 -2.70 9.64 15.44
CA PRO A 102 -1.29 9.94 15.21
C PRO A 102 -1.12 11.08 14.20
N ILE A 103 -0.12 11.93 14.47
CA ILE A 103 0.35 13.01 13.61
C ILE A 103 1.79 12.68 13.24
N TYR A 104 1.99 12.28 11.99
CA TYR A 104 3.32 12.00 11.45
C TYR A 104 3.97 13.28 10.95
N THR A 105 5.07 13.64 11.60
CA THR A 105 5.84 14.84 11.29
C THR A 105 7.09 14.44 10.52
N PHE A 106 7.12 14.75 9.23
CA PHE A 106 8.31 14.54 8.40
C PHE A 106 9.13 15.82 8.34
N ARG A 107 10.37 15.78 8.83
CA ARG A 107 11.32 16.91 8.82
C ARG A 107 10.73 18.22 9.38
N GLY A 108 9.90 18.10 10.42
CA GLY A 108 9.23 19.24 11.09
C GLY A 108 7.94 19.72 10.42
N VAL A 109 7.55 19.18 9.27
CA VAL A 109 6.33 19.57 8.54
C VAL A 109 5.16 18.72 9.02
N HIS A 110 4.18 19.38 9.66
CA HIS A 110 2.91 18.75 10.00
C HIS A 110 1.75 19.75 10.03
N THR A 111 0.54 19.21 10.08
CA THR A 111 -0.71 19.92 10.36
C THR A 111 -1.55 19.02 11.27
N ASN A 112 -2.60 19.56 11.88
CA ASN A 112 -3.41 18.82 12.85
C ASN A 112 -4.15 17.62 12.23
N GLU A 113 -4.51 17.71 10.95
CA GLU A 113 -5.22 16.66 10.20
C GLU A 113 -4.26 15.77 9.39
N ASN A 114 -2.99 16.15 9.28
CA ASN A 114 -1.92 15.38 8.64
C ASN A 114 -2.18 14.88 7.18
N PRO A 115 -2.86 15.64 6.28
CA PRO A 115 -3.19 15.19 4.93
C PRO A 115 -1.98 15.06 3.99
N GLN A 116 -0.83 15.63 4.35
CA GLN A 116 0.41 15.52 3.59
C GLN A 116 1.02 14.10 3.63
N VAL A 117 0.52 13.21 4.49
CA VAL A 117 1.05 11.85 4.66
C VAL A 117 0.12 10.86 3.99
N LEU A 118 0.59 10.28 2.89
CA LEU A 118 -0.08 9.17 2.23
C LEU A 118 0.27 7.86 2.94
N MET A 119 -0.73 7.10 3.36
CA MET A 119 -0.54 5.72 3.82
C MET A 119 -1.22 4.74 2.87
N LEU A 120 -0.47 3.72 2.50
CA LEU A 120 -0.92 2.61 1.68
C LEU A 120 -0.81 1.32 2.49
N VAL A 121 -1.82 0.47 2.41
CA VAL A 121 -1.77 -0.92 2.89
C VAL A 121 -1.90 -1.80 1.66
N ASN A 122 -0.88 -2.61 1.37
CA ASN A 122 -0.82 -3.45 0.16
C ASN A 122 -1.06 -2.64 -1.13
N GLY A 123 -0.52 -1.42 -1.20
CA GLY A 123 -0.67 -0.52 -2.34
C GLY A 123 -2.00 0.26 -2.41
N ILE A 124 -2.96 0.01 -1.50
CA ILE A 124 -4.26 0.68 -1.47
C ILE A 124 -4.25 1.81 -0.43
N SER A 125 -4.67 3.00 -0.84
CA SER A 125 -4.76 4.16 0.06
C SER A 125 -5.84 3.98 1.11
N ILE A 126 -5.47 4.24 2.36
CA ILE A 126 -6.38 4.21 3.52
C ILE A 126 -6.73 5.62 4.02
N ASN A 127 -6.23 6.66 3.35
CA ASN A 127 -6.54 8.04 3.69
C ASN A 127 -8.01 8.38 3.37
N ASN A 128 -8.62 9.22 4.19
CA ASN A 128 -9.95 9.75 4.00
C ASN A 128 -9.96 10.77 2.85
N LEU A 129 -10.88 10.61 1.90
CA LEU A 129 -11.01 11.50 0.75
C LEU A 129 -11.48 12.92 1.09
N PHE A 130 -12.13 13.11 2.23
CA PHE A 130 -12.68 14.41 2.64
C PHE A 130 -11.65 15.28 3.38
N ILE A 131 -10.94 14.71 4.36
CA ILE A 131 -9.98 15.45 5.22
C ILE A 131 -8.53 15.15 4.82
N GLY A 132 -8.25 14.00 4.19
CA GLY A 132 -6.90 13.53 3.88
C GLY A 132 -6.21 12.82 5.04
N ASP A 133 -6.82 12.81 6.23
CA ASP A 133 -6.34 12.09 7.42
C ASP A 133 -6.59 10.58 7.31
N ARG A 134 -6.25 9.82 8.35
CA ARG A 134 -6.46 8.36 8.39
C ARG A 134 -7.84 7.97 8.91
N SER A 135 -8.81 8.90 8.83
CA SER A 135 -10.13 8.81 9.43
C SER A 135 -10.12 8.75 10.97
N GLN A 136 -11.27 9.08 11.57
CA GLN A 136 -11.48 9.05 13.04
C GLN A 136 -11.45 7.63 13.62
N ALA A 137 -11.56 6.59 12.78
CA ALA A 137 -11.53 5.19 13.19
C ALA A 137 -10.11 4.61 13.30
N TRP A 138 -9.07 5.41 13.13
CA TRP A 138 -7.69 4.97 13.30
C TRP A 138 -7.42 4.62 14.77
N GLY A 139 -7.61 3.35 15.13
CA GLY A 139 -7.40 2.80 16.47
C GLY A 139 -6.00 2.26 16.72
N GLY A 140 -5.06 2.50 15.79
CA GLY A 140 -3.77 1.82 15.71
C GLY A 140 -3.73 0.81 14.57
N PHE A 141 -2.53 0.34 14.25
CA PHE A 141 -2.29 -0.77 13.35
C PHE A 141 -1.37 -1.78 14.05
N PRO A 142 -1.94 -2.79 14.73
CA PRO A 142 -1.16 -3.80 15.43
C PRO A 142 -0.26 -4.56 14.47
N VAL A 143 1.01 -4.74 14.85
CA VAL A 143 2.01 -5.46 14.05
C VAL A 143 2.28 -6.87 14.58
N GLU A 144 1.80 -7.20 15.77
CA GLU A 144 1.80 -8.55 16.35
C GLU A 144 0.37 -9.11 16.46
N SER A 145 0.24 -10.43 16.25
CA SER A 145 -1.01 -11.19 16.43
C SER A 145 -0.84 -12.29 17.47
#